data_AF-A0A964N4B1-F1
#
_entry.id   AF-A0A964N4B1-F1
#
_cell.length_a   1.000
_cell.length_b   1.000
_cell.length_c   1.000
_cell.angle_alpha   90.00
_cell.angle_beta   90.00
_cell.angle_gamma   90.00
#
_symmetry.space_group_name_H-M   'P 1'
#
loop_
_entity.id
_entity.type
_entity.pdbx_description
1 polymer ?
#
loop_
_entity_poly.entity_id
_entity_poly.type
_entity_poly.pdbx_seq_one_letter_code
_entity_poly.pdbx_strand_id
1 'polypeptide(L)'
;MSLRKLSLLLLLLLAACAELAALRVESQQAAESQQSAPQSVGAEQVEQQRQAAERQRQSDPNSLYNRPARVTLTAITGAPGNANQALAWLMRDSLRKLGSTIEDDPANADFTVKAKIDDVLVDAKTRRIEIFWLIHNARNEEVGEIVQLNEVPTDNLDRTWGELGAIVTNEAAGAIQDVILTQSGRR
;
A
#
# COMPACT_ATOMS: atom_id res chain seq x y z
N MET A 1 -39.73 -25.06 -68.45
CA MET A 1 -39.69 -23.94 -67.47
C MET A 1 -39.24 -22.69 -68.23
N SER A 2 -40.12 -21.71 -68.45
CA SER A 2 -39.89 -20.59 -69.40
C SER A 2 -38.83 -19.62 -68.88
N LEU A 3 -37.96 -19.08 -69.76
CA LEU A 3 -36.94 -18.07 -69.43
C LEU A 3 -37.50 -16.86 -68.67
N ARG A 4 -38.79 -16.55 -68.87
CA ARG A 4 -39.49 -15.49 -68.13
C ARG A 4 -39.63 -15.78 -66.63
N LYS A 5 -39.80 -17.05 -66.25
CA LYS A 5 -39.87 -17.45 -64.83
C LYS A 5 -38.50 -17.40 -64.15
N LEU A 6 -37.41 -17.70 -64.88
CA LEU A 6 -36.05 -17.63 -64.34
C LEU A 6 -35.61 -16.18 -64.08
N SER A 7 -35.96 -15.26 -64.98
CA SER A 7 -35.66 -13.82 -64.84
C SER A 7 -36.41 -13.18 -63.66
N LEU A 8 -37.69 -13.56 -63.46
CA LEU A 8 -38.47 -13.06 -62.33
C LEU A 8 -37.93 -13.56 -60.98
N LEU A 9 -37.47 -14.82 -60.92
CA LEU A 9 -36.91 -15.39 -59.68
C LEU A 9 -35.56 -14.75 -59.33
N LEU A 10 -34.72 -14.45 -60.32
CA LEU A 10 -33.43 -13.79 -60.13
C LEU A 10 -33.60 -12.33 -59.66
N LEU A 11 -34.59 -11.60 -60.22
CA LEU A 11 -34.95 -10.26 -59.78
C LEU A 11 -35.52 -10.23 -58.35
N LEU A 12 -36.33 -11.22 -57.97
CA LEU A 12 -36.84 -11.36 -56.60
C LEU A 12 -35.73 -11.71 -55.59
N LEU A 13 -34.77 -12.55 -55.97
CA LEU A 13 -33.62 -12.89 -55.12
C LEU A 13 -32.66 -11.71 -54.92
N LEU A 14 -32.44 -10.91 -55.96
CA LEU A 14 -31.63 -9.68 -55.87
C LEU A 14 -32.32 -8.60 -55.03
N ALA A 15 -33.64 -8.44 -55.16
CA ALA A 15 -34.41 -7.48 -54.36
C ALA A 15 -34.41 -7.86 -52.86
N ALA A 16 -34.64 -9.14 -52.54
CA ALA A 16 -34.59 -9.63 -51.15
C ALA A 16 -33.20 -9.50 -50.51
N CYS A 17 -32.13 -9.60 -51.31
CA CYS A 17 -30.76 -9.48 -50.83
C CYS A 17 -30.37 -8.02 -50.50
N ALA A 18 -30.99 -7.04 -51.16
CA ALA A 18 -30.80 -5.62 -50.84
C ALA A 18 -31.54 -5.22 -49.55
N GLU A 19 -32.74 -5.74 -49.32
CA GLU A 19 -33.51 -5.50 -48.08
C GLU A 19 -32.84 -6.12 -46.84
N LEU A 20 -32.22 -7.30 -46.97
CA LEU A 20 -31.49 -7.93 -45.87
C LEU A 20 -30.23 -7.15 -45.45
N ALA A 21 -29.60 -6.43 -46.38
CA ALA A 21 -28.46 -5.57 -46.10
C ALA A 21 -28.88 -4.29 -45.36
N ALA A 22 -30.04 -3.73 -45.68
CA ALA A 22 -30.57 -2.54 -45.02
C ALA A 22 -30.93 -2.80 -43.55
N LEU A 23 -31.61 -3.91 -43.24
CA LEU A 23 -31.94 -4.29 -41.85
C LEU A 23 -30.69 -4.55 -40.98
N ARG A 24 -29.58 -4.97 -41.60
CA ARG A 24 -28.32 -5.23 -40.88
C ARG A 24 -27.60 -3.93 -40.48
N VAL A 25 -27.73 -2.87 -41.29
CA VAL A 25 -27.13 -1.56 -40.99
C VAL A 25 -27.91 -0.85 -39.88
N GLU A 26 -29.24 -0.92 -39.88
CA GLU A 26 -30.07 -0.33 -38.81
C GLU A 26 -29.85 -0.99 -37.44
N SER A 27 -29.67 -2.32 -37.40
CA SER A 27 -29.37 -3.03 -36.15
C SER A 27 -27.97 -2.75 -35.61
N GLN A 28 -26.99 -2.44 -36.47
CA GLN A 28 -25.66 -2.01 -36.05
C GLN A 28 -25.63 -0.55 -35.60
N GLN A 29 -26.33 0.35 -36.30
CA GLN A 29 -26.41 1.76 -35.89
C GLN A 29 -27.19 1.96 -34.59
N ALA A 30 -28.20 1.12 -34.30
CA ALA A 30 -28.89 1.14 -33.01
C ALA A 30 -27.98 0.70 -31.84
N ALA A 31 -27.01 -0.18 -32.09
CA ALA A 31 -26.03 -0.60 -31.09
C ALA A 31 -24.91 0.44 -30.86
N GLU A 32 -24.44 1.12 -31.91
CA GLU A 32 -23.40 2.17 -31.79
C GLU A 32 -23.93 3.49 -31.22
N SER A 33 -25.20 3.82 -31.47
CA SER A 33 -25.82 5.06 -30.95
C SER A 33 -26.17 4.98 -29.45
N GLN A 34 -26.20 3.80 -28.84
CA GLN A 34 -26.34 3.63 -27.39
C GLN A 34 -25.01 3.70 -26.62
N GLN A 35 -23.85 3.73 -27.30
CA GLN A 35 -22.54 3.86 -26.67
C GLN A 35 -22.16 5.32 -26.34
N SER A 36 -22.99 6.29 -26.76
CA SER A 36 -22.73 7.73 -26.62
C SER A 36 -23.71 8.39 -25.64
N ALA A 37 -23.60 8.06 -24.35
CA ALA A 37 -24.25 8.78 -23.26
C ALA A 37 -23.21 9.54 -22.40
N PRO A 38 -23.54 10.72 -21.85
CA PRO A 38 -22.59 11.63 -21.21
C PRO A 38 -22.26 11.18 -19.78
N GLN A 39 -21.37 10.20 -19.61
CA GLN A 39 -20.88 9.78 -18.29
C GLN A 39 -19.49 10.33 -17.93
N SER A 40 -18.81 11.05 -18.84
CA SER A 40 -17.41 11.46 -18.62
C SER A 40 -17.22 12.72 -17.78
N VAL A 41 -18.17 13.67 -17.79
CA VAL A 41 -17.98 14.99 -17.14
C VAL A 41 -17.76 14.87 -15.62
N GLY A 42 -18.51 13.99 -14.95
CA GLY A 42 -18.36 13.74 -13.52
C GLY A 42 -17.07 12.99 -13.16
N ALA A 43 -16.70 11.98 -13.95
CA ALA A 43 -15.47 11.22 -13.74
C ALA A 43 -14.22 12.07 -14.02
N GLU A 44 -14.24 12.87 -15.08
CA GLU A 44 -13.17 13.80 -15.43
C GLU A 44 -13.01 14.91 -14.38
N GLN A 45 -14.11 15.48 -13.88
CA GLN A 45 -14.03 16.48 -12.79
C GLN A 45 -13.50 15.88 -11.49
N VAL A 46 -13.92 14.66 -11.13
CA VAL A 46 -13.41 13.97 -9.93
C VAL A 46 -11.91 13.70 -10.07
N GLU A 47 -11.47 13.27 -11.25
CA GLU A 47 -10.05 13.04 -11.53
C GLU A 47 -9.24 14.34 -11.50
N GLN A 48 -9.74 15.41 -12.11
CA GLN A 48 -9.09 16.73 -12.05
C GLN A 48 -8.98 17.26 -10.62
N GLN A 49 -10.02 17.07 -9.80
CA GLN A 49 -9.99 17.46 -8.39
C GLN A 49 -8.96 16.65 -7.59
N ARG A 50 -8.87 15.33 -7.82
CA ARG A 50 -7.85 14.47 -7.20
C ARG A 50 -6.44 14.90 -7.59
N GLN A 51 -6.20 15.13 -8.88
CA GLN A 51 -4.91 15.59 -9.37
C GLN A 51 -4.54 16.97 -8.82
N ALA A 52 -5.51 17.89 -8.69
CA ALA A 52 -5.28 19.20 -8.08
C ALA A 52 -4.91 19.07 -6.59
N ALA A 53 -5.62 18.22 -5.83
CA ALA A 53 -5.31 17.94 -4.44
C ALA A 53 -3.92 17.30 -4.26
N GLU A 54 -3.55 16.35 -5.13
CA GLU A 54 -2.24 15.72 -5.18
C GLU A 54 -1.13 16.77 -5.41
N ARG A 55 -1.27 17.60 -6.45
CA ARG A 55 -0.32 18.67 -6.77
C ARG A 55 -0.21 19.66 -5.61
N GLN A 56 -1.32 19.97 -4.96
CA GLN A 56 -1.33 20.88 -3.83
C GLN A 56 -0.58 20.30 -2.62
N ARG A 57 -0.79 19.01 -2.30
CA ARG A 57 -0.01 18.28 -1.28
C ARG A 57 1.47 18.19 -1.63
N GLN A 58 1.82 18.03 -2.90
CA GLN A 58 3.21 18.02 -3.36
C GLN A 58 3.83 19.41 -3.38
N SER A 59 3.04 20.48 -3.50
CA SER A 59 3.53 21.86 -3.49
C SER A 59 3.72 22.45 -2.08
N ASP A 60 3.04 21.92 -1.07
CA ASP A 60 3.17 22.38 0.32
C ASP A 60 4.56 22.03 0.88
N PRO A 61 5.41 23.02 1.21
CA PRO A 61 6.75 22.76 1.75
C PRO A 61 6.76 21.97 3.06
N ASN A 62 5.66 21.99 3.83
CA ASN A 62 5.54 21.27 5.10
C ASN A 62 4.96 19.85 4.96
N SER A 63 4.53 19.48 3.76
CA SER A 63 4.05 18.14 3.42
C SER A 63 5.08 17.07 3.71
N LEU A 64 4.63 15.89 4.16
CA LEU A 64 5.49 14.70 4.34
C LEU A 64 6.20 14.28 3.05
N TYR A 65 5.68 14.69 1.89
CA TYR A 65 6.33 14.50 0.60
C TYR A 65 7.65 15.27 0.49
N ASN A 66 7.70 16.50 1.04
CA ASN A 66 8.80 17.46 0.84
C ASN A 66 9.82 17.52 1.98
N ARG A 67 9.60 16.78 3.06
CA ARG A 67 10.53 16.74 4.20
C ARG A 67 10.67 15.32 4.76
N PRO A 68 11.76 15.03 5.50
CA PRO A 68 11.84 13.81 6.29
C PRO A 68 10.65 13.70 7.26
N ALA A 69 10.15 12.47 7.41
CA ALA A 69 9.16 12.17 8.43
C ALA A 69 9.80 12.25 9.82
N ARG A 70 9.09 12.86 10.76
CA ARG A 70 9.42 12.84 12.18
C ARG A 70 8.79 11.62 12.82
N VAL A 71 9.60 10.82 13.48
CA VAL A 71 9.20 9.54 14.06
C VAL A 71 9.55 9.55 15.53
N THR A 72 8.62 9.11 16.38
CA THR A 72 8.92 8.83 17.78
C THR A 72 8.78 7.34 18.07
N LEU A 73 9.53 6.86 19.06
CA LEU A 73 9.35 5.54 19.64
C LEU A 73 8.83 5.74 21.04
N THR A 74 7.68 5.16 21.35
CA THR A 74 7.02 5.36 22.66
C THR A 74 7.28 4.18 23.59
N ALA A 75 6.69 3.03 23.30
CA ALA A 75 6.79 1.86 24.16
C ALA A 75 7.30 0.64 23.38
N ILE A 76 8.41 0.07 23.84
CA ILE A 76 8.84 -1.29 23.52
C ILE A 76 8.69 -2.10 24.79
N THR A 77 7.85 -3.13 24.78
CA THR A 77 7.50 -3.90 25.98
C THR A 77 7.56 -5.40 25.73
N GLY A 78 7.62 -6.17 26.82
CA GLY A 78 7.55 -7.63 26.78
C GLY A 78 8.89 -8.35 26.64
N ALA A 79 9.97 -7.64 26.30
CA ALA A 79 11.28 -8.27 26.26
C ALA A 79 11.88 -8.47 27.67
N PRO A 80 12.62 -9.56 27.89
CA PRO A 80 13.29 -9.83 29.15
C PRO A 80 14.47 -8.86 29.40
N GLY A 81 14.80 -8.65 30.68
CA GLY A 81 15.97 -7.86 31.08
C GLY A 81 15.99 -6.43 30.54
N ASN A 82 17.09 -6.02 29.92
CA ASN A 82 17.32 -4.68 29.36
C ASN A 82 16.98 -4.56 27.86
N ALA A 83 16.42 -5.61 27.26
CA ALA A 83 16.20 -5.71 25.82
C ALA A 83 15.28 -4.63 25.27
N ASN A 84 14.23 -4.24 26.01
CA ASN A 84 13.33 -3.15 25.60
C ASN A 84 14.10 -1.85 25.35
N GLN A 85 15.02 -1.50 26.25
CA GLN A 85 15.85 -0.30 26.11
C GLN A 85 16.85 -0.45 24.97
N ALA A 86 17.53 -1.60 24.87
CA ALA A 86 18.49 -1.86 23.80
C ALA A 86 17.84 -1.75 22.40
N LEU A 87 16.69 -2.39 22.19
CA LEU A 87 15.94 -2.32 20.95
C LEU A 87 15.44 -0.90 20.63
N ALA A 88 15.00 -0.14 21.65
CA ALA A 88 14.57 1.24 21.43
C ALA A 88 15.73 2.12 20.93
N TRP A 89 16.92 1.95 21.53
CA TRP A 89 18.12 2.67 21.12
C TRP A 89 18.57 2.28 19.70
N LEU A 90 18.65 0.97 19.42
CA LEU A 90 19.03 0.47 18.10
C LEU A 90 18.04 0.91 17.03
N MET A 91 16.73 0.94 17.33
CA MET A 91 15.69 1.29 16.35
C MET A 91 15.74 2.77 16.02
N ARG A 92 15.94 3.63 17.03
CA ARG A 92 16.19 5.06 16.82
C ARG A 92 17.42 5.29 15.95
N ASP A 93 18.50 4.55 16.16
CA ASP A 93 19.72 4.66 15.36
C ASP A 93 19.50 4.20 13.91
N SER A 94 18.83 3.06 13.72
CA SER A 94 18.55 2.46 12.41
C SER A 94 17.64 3.35 11.56
N LEU A 95 16.56 3.88 12.12
CA LEU A 95 15.66 4.81 11.43
C LEU A 95 16.35 6.13 11.07
N ARG A 96 17.23 6.65 11.94
CA ARG A 96 18.06 7.83 11.63
C ARG A 96 18.94 7.58 10.41
N LYS A 97 19.58 6.41 10.33
CA LYS A 97 20.41 6.00 9.17
C LYS A 97 19.60 5.88 7.87
N LEU A 98 18.32 5.54 7.98
CA LEU A 98 17.39 5.45 6.85
C LEU A 98 16.74 6.80 6.47
N GLY A 99 17.08 7.88 7.18
CA GLY A 99 16.69 9.24 6.85
C GLY A 99 15.45 9.77 7.58
N SER A 100 14.93 9.06 8.59
CA SER A 100 13.89 9.60 9.47
C SER A 100 14.49 10.58 10.49
N THR A 101 13.75 11.63 10.84
CA THR A 101 14.07 12.47 12.00
C THR A 101 13.46 11.85 13.24
N ILE A 102 14.23 11.70 14.32
CA ILE A 102 13.74 11.08 15.55
C ILE A 102 13.34 12.15 16.56
N GLU A 103 12.11 12.07 17.07
CA GLU A 103 11.55 12.96 18.08
C GLU A 103 11.42 12.23 19.43
N ASP A 104 11.61 12.98 20.51
CA ASP A 104 11.36 12.49 21.88
C ASP A 104 9.90 12.67 22.30
N ASP A 105 9.26 13.73 21.80
CA ASP A 105 7.86 14.03 22.11
C ASP A 105 6.94 13.52 20.99
N PRO A 106 6.00 12.59 21.27
CA PRO A 106 5.00 12.14 20.30
C PRO A 106 4.15 13.28 19.72
N ALA A 107 3.96 14.40 20.43
CA ALA A 107 3.20 15.53 19.93
C ALA A 107 3.85 16.21 18.70
N ASN A 108 5.16 16.05 18.54
CA ASN A 108 5.91 16.61 17.41
C ASN A 108 6.14 15.60 16.28
N ALA A 109 5.76 14.33 16.48
CA ALA A 109 5.99 13.26 15.53
C ALA A 109 4.86 13.15 14.49
N ASP A 110 5.23 12.81 13.26
CA ASP A 110 4.26 12.46 12.20
C ASP A 110 3.84 10.99 12.31
N PHE A 111 4.74 10.15 12.82
CA PHE A 111 4.52 8.74 13.07
C PHE A 111 4.99 8.35 14.47
N THR A 112 4.22 7.47 15.10
CA THR A 112 4.60 6.80 16.35
C THR A 112 4.82 5.33 16.10
N VAL A 113 5.97 4.81 16.51
CA VAL A 113 6.28 3.38 16.48
C VAL A 113 6.18 2.82 17.90
N LYS A 114 5.47 1.70 18.05
CA LYS A 114 5.37 0.89 19.27
C LYS A 114 5.84 -0.51 18.96
N ALA A 115 6.30 -1.23 19.98
CA ALA A 115 6.62 -2.64 19.85
C ALA A 115 6.10 -3.44 21.04
N LYS A 116 5.55 -4.62 20.73
CA LYS A 116 5.26 -5.67 21.71
C LYS A 116 6.09 -6.89 21.38
N ILE A 117 6.72 -7.47 22.38
CA ILE A 117 7.57 -8.64 22.24
C ILE A 117 6.96 -9.76 23.06
N ASP A 118 6.70 -10.89 22.40
CA ASP A 118 6.29 -12.12 23.03
C ASP A 118 7.45 -13.12 22.97
N ASP A 119 7.84 -13.64 24.13
CA ASP A 119 8.95 -14.57 24.27
C ASP A 119 8.42 -15.92 24.79
N VAL A 120 8.47 -16.93 23.92
CA VAL A 120 7.92 -18.25 24.15
C VAL A 120 9.02 -19.30 24.16
N LEU A 121 9.11 -20.09 25.23
CA LEU A 121 9.99 -21.25 25.26
C LEU A 121 9.41 -22.36 24.37
N VAL A 122 10.15 -22.72 23.31
CA VAL A 122 9.74 -23.80 22.38
C VAL A 122 10.18 -25.16 22.91
N ASP A 123 11.44 -25.23 23.37
CA ASP A 123 12.02 -26.40 24.02
C ASP A 123 13.14 -25.97 24.99
N ALA A 124 13.86 -26.92 25.60
CA ALA A 124 14.91 -26.62 26.58
C ALA A 124 16.08 -25.75 26.04
N LYS A 125 16.28 -25.72 24.72
CA LYS A 125 17.40 -25.06 24.02
C LYS A 125 16.95 -23.91 23.11
N THR A 126 15.65 -23.76 22.87
CA THR A 126 15.13 -22.83 21.86
C THR A 126 14.05 -21.91 22.43
N ARG A 127 14.17 -20.62 22.16
CA ARG A 127 13.12 -19.61 22.40
C ARG A 127 12.65 -19.04 21.08
N ARG A 128 11.36 -18.77 20.99
CA ARG A 128 10.76 -18.04 19.89
C ARG A 128 10.40 -16.64 20.36
N ILE A 129 10.97 -15.66 19.69
CA ILE A 129 10.72 -14.24 19.91
C ILE A 129 9.84 -13.74 18.77
N GLU A 130 8.63 -13.32 19.12
CA GLU A 130 7.71 -12.66 18.21
C GLU A 130 7.69 -11.17 18.55
N ILE A 131 7.88 -10.32 17.55
CA ILE A 131 7.90 -8.87 17.71
C ILE A 131 6.87 -8.26 16.78
N PHE A 132 5.94 -7.52 17.38
CA PHE A 132 4.90 -6.76 16.71
C PHE A 132 5.29 -5.29 16.72
N TRP A 133 5.65 -4.74 15.56
CA TRP A 133 5.90 -3.31 15.38
C TRP A 133 4.64 -2.64 14.85
N LEU A 134 4.07 -1.73 15.62
CA LEU A 134 2.85 -1.02 15.27
C LEU A 134 3.20 0.42 14.91
N ILE A 135 2.77 0.87 13.74
CA ILE A 135 3.03 2.20 13.21
C ILE A 135 1.71 2.96 13.18
N HIS A 136 1.65 4.07 13.91
CA HIS A 136 0.52 4.98 13.93
C HIS A 136 0.90 6.30 13.28
N ASN A 137 -0.05 6.96 12.62
CA ASN A 137 0.11 8.33 12.14
C ASN A 137 -0.15 9.35 13.27
N ALA A 138 0.02 10.64 12.97
CA ALA A 138 -0.24 11.76 13.90
C ALA A 138 -1.67 11.82 14.45
N ARG A 139 -2.64 11.17 13.79
CA ARG A 139 -4.03 11.03 14.27
C ARG A 139 -4.23 9.80 15.15
N ASN A 140 -3.15 9.10 15.49
CA ASN A 140 -3.12 7.85 16.24
C ASN A 140 -3.86 6.69 15.53
N GLU A 141 -4.08 6.79 14.22
CA GLU A 141 -4.60 5.69 13.41
C GLU A 141 -3.46 4.75 13.05
N GLU A 142 -3.68 3.44 13.17
CA GLU A 142 -2.71 2.44 12.72
C GLU A 142 -2.64 2.45 11.18
N VAL A 143 -1.43 2.60 10.67
CA VAL A 143 -1.15 2.67 9.22
C VAL A 143 -0.26 1.53 8.75
N GLY A 144 0.21 0.69 9.68
CA GLY A 144 0.97 -0.51 9.38
C GLY A 144 1.30 -1.30 10.63
N GLU A 145 1.43 -2.61 10.43
CA GLU A 145 1.91 -3.58 11.40
C GLU A 145 2.99 -4.42 10.73
N ILE A 146 4.08 -4.69 11.43
CA ILE A 146 5.14 -5.59 10.99
C ILE A 146 5.33 -6.64 12.08
N VAL A 147 5.19 -7.90 11.68
CA VAL A 147 5.43 -9.04 12.56
C VAL A 147 6.75 -9.69 12.17
N GLN A 148 7.65 -9.82 13.15
CA GLN A 148 8.91 -10.55 12.99
C GLN A 148 8.94 -11.72 13.96
N LEU A 149 9.33 -12.89 13.45
CA LEU A 149 9.47 -14.11 14.23
C LEU A 149 10.90 -14.60 14.11
N ASN A 150 11.57 -14.73 15.25
CA ASN A 150 12.95 -15.20 15.33
C ASN A 150 13.04 -16.36 16.33
N GLU A 151 13.73 -17.43 15.95
CA GLU A 151 14.11 -18.50 16.87
C GLU A 151 15.56 -18.32 17.29
N VAL A 152 15.80 -18.35 18.60
CA VAL A 152 17.09 -18.07 19.20
C VAL A 152 17.42 -19.15 20.23
N PRO A 153 18.70 -19.52 20.39
CA PRO A 153 19.12 -20.38 21.48
C PRO A 153 18.73 -19.80 22.85
N THR A 154 18.34 -20.65 23.81
CA THR A 154 18.01 -20.23 25.19
C THR A 154 19.22 -19.73 25.96
N ASP A 155 20.43 -20.12 25.56
CA ASP A 155 21.64 -19.70 26.24
C ASP A 155 21.95 -18.23 25.93
N ASN A 156 22.14 -17.47 27.01
CA ASN A 156 22.70 -16.13 27.00
C ASN A 156 21.87 -15.05 26.27
N LEU A 157 20.57 -15.28 25.99
CA LEU A 157 19.70 -14.29 25.34
C LEU A 157 19.75 -12.92 26.05
N ASP A 158 19.76 -12.91 27.38
CA ASP A 158 19.82 -11.70 28.20
C ASP A 158 21.10 -10.86 28.01
N ARG A 159 22.23 -11.45 27.60
CA ARG A 159 23.47 -10.69 27.28
C ARG A 159 23.60 -10.37 25.79
N THR A 160 22.89 -11.09 24.92
CA THR A 160 23.13 -11.07 23.46
C THR A 160 22.20 -10.12 22.69
N TRP A 161 21.28 -9.42 23.37
CA TRP A 161 20.41 -8.42 22.72
C TRP A 161 21.16 -7.28 22.02
N GLY A 162 22.43 -7.03 22.34
CA GLY A 162 23.26 -6.08 21.57
C GLY A 162 23.50 -6.50 20.12
N GLU A 163 23.86 -7.77 19.89
CA GLU A 163 24.19 -8.30 18.55
C GLU A 163 22.93 -8.74 17.80
N LEU A 164 22.09 -9.57 18.43
CA LEU A 164 20.83 -10.01 17.83
C LEU A 164 19.87 -8.84 17.63
N GLY A 165 19.80 -7.93 18.60
CA GLY A 165 18.94 -6.76 18.51
C GLY A 165 19.31 -5.87 17.33
N ALA A 166 20.59 -5.74 16.97
CA ALA A 166 20.99 -4.93 15.81
C ALA A 166 20.47 -5.53 14.50
N ILE A 167 20.54 -6.86 14.34
CA ILE A 167 20.02 -7.55 13.15
C ILE A 167 18.51 -7.40 13.06
N VAL A 168 17.81 -7.79 14.13
CA VAL A 168 16.34 -7.69 14.25
C VAL A 168 15.85 -6.28 13.94
N THR A 169 16.50 -5.30 14.54
CA THR A 169 16.13 -3.91 14.39
C THR A 169 16.40 -3.38 12.99
N ASN A 170 17.53 -3.72 12.37
CA ASN A 170 17.85 -3.25 11.02
C ASN A 170 16.82 -3.75 10.00
N GLU A 171 16.41 -5.01 10.11
CA GLU A 171 15.37 -5.59 9.25
C GLU A 171 14.03 -4.88 9.46
N ALA A 172 13.59 -4.76 10.71
CA ALA A 172 12.33 -4.08 11.03
C ALA A 172 12.35 -2.59 10.65
N ALA A 173 13.47 -1.88 10.85
CA ALA A 173 13.62 -0.47 10.49
C ALA A 173 13.43 -0.23 8.99
N GLY A 174 13.93 -1.13 8.14
CA GLY A 174 13.71 -1.07 6.69
C GLY A 174 12.22 -1.17 6.35
N ALA A 175 11.52 -2.15 6.92
CA ALA A 175 10.09 -2.31 6.71
C ALA A 175 9.26 -1.14 7.26
N ILE A 176 9.62 -0.61 8.44
CA ILE A 176 8.98 0.58 9.03
C ILE A 176 9.19 1.79 8.11
N GLN A 177 10.39 1.99 7.60
CA GLN A 177 10.69 3.09 6.69
C GLN A 177 9.89 2.97 5.40
N ASP A 178 9.70 1.76 4.87
CA ASP A 178 8.88 1.53 3.68
C ASP A 178 7.41 1.90 3.92
N VAL A 179 6.85 1.57 5.08
CA VAL A 179 5.51 2.01 5.49
C VAL A 179 5.44 3.54 5.54
N ILE A 180 6.41 4.19 6.19
CA ILE A 180 6.47 5.64 6.32
C ILE A 180 6.56 6.32 4.95
N LEU A 181 7.43 5.83 4.06
CA LEU A 181 7.59 6.38 2.71
C LEU A 181 6.29 6.27 1.92
N THR A 182 5.61 5.13 1.98
CA THR A 182 4.30 4.90 1.36
C THR A 182 3.27 5.89 1.90
N GLN A 183 3.17 6.05 3.22
CA GLN A 183 2.22 6.97 3.86
C GLN A 183 2.55 8.45 3.59
N SER A 184 3.81 8.77 3.31
CA SER A 184 4.25 10.11 2.91
C SER A 184 4.09 10.41 1.42
N GLY A 185 3.70 9.42 0.59
CA GLY A 185 3.61 9.54 -0.87
C GLY A 185 4.97 9.61 -1.58
N ARG A 186 6.04 9.14 -0.93
CA ARG A 186 7.43 9.20 -1.43
C ARG A 186 7.89 7.89 -2.07
N ARG A 187 6.98 6.94 -2.28
CA ARG A 187 7.19 5.62 -2.89
C ARG A 187 6.03 5.28 -3.81
#